data_AF-A0A0K8SYF3-F1
#
_entry.id   AF-A0A0K8SYF3-F1
#
_cell.length_a   1.000
_cell.length_b   1.000
_cell.length_c   1.000
_cell.angle_alpha   90.00
_cell.angle_beta   90.00
_cell.angle_gamma   90.00
#
_symmetry.space_group_name_H-M   'P 1'
#
loop_
_entity.id
_entity.type
_entity.pdbx_description
1 polymer ?
#
loop_
_entity_poly.entity_id
_entity_poly.type
_entity_poly.pdbx_seq_one_letter_code
_entity_poly.pdbx_strand_id
1 'polypeptide(L)'
;LVKCQCGKEDVPPGSRSSCEDPVVLCGSVCDKELNCGQSEARHRCKAKCHEGPCPPCDGVTSVLCRCHAMAKDIDCKDLTGNPEDTKCQKRCTKKRNCGKHKCNQQCCIEVEHICPLVCNKTLSCGKHKCERLCHKGHCPICLAASFEELHCECGKSVILPPIPCGTRSPDCSEKCSRPHPCGHAPLHNCHSAPECPPCTVFVSRYCHGAHELRKTVPCHMGEYSCGRACGRSLPCGHKCIKTCHS
;
A
#
# COMPACT_ATOMS: atom_id res chain seq x y z
N LEU A 1 31.14 54.13 -44.61
CA LEU A 1 31.32 53.58 -43.25
C LEU A 1 31.19 52.07 -43.34
N VAL A 2 32.29 51.33 -43.20
CA VAL A 2 32.24 49.86 -43.20
C VAL A 2 31.97 49.44 -41.76
N LYS A 3 30.74 48.97 -41.49
CA LYS A 3 30.41 48.43 -40.17
C LYS A 3 31.02 47.04 -40.04
N CYS A 4 31.63 46.76 -38.90
CA CYS A 4 32.17 45.43 -38.63
C CYS A 4 31.04 44.40 -38.63
N GLN A 5 31.35 43.15 -38.99
CA GLN A 5 30.45 42.01 -38.85
C GLN A 5 29.91 41.84 -37.41
N CYS A 6 30.61 42.38 -36.42
CA CYS A 6 30.21 42.41 -35.01
C CYS A 6 29.09 43.43 -34.71
N GLY A 7 28.84 44.40 -35.60
CA GLY A 7 27.82 45.45 -35.46
C GLY A 7 28.07 46.51 -34.38
N LYS A 8 29.11 46.35 -33.54
CA LYS A 8 29.37 47.18 -32.36
C LYS A 8 30.20 48.44 -32.61
N GLU A 9 31.09 48.41 -33.60
CA GLU A 9 31.99 49.55 -33.87
C GLU A 9 32.22 49.75 -35.37
N ASP A 10 32.35 51.02 -35.75
CA ASP A 10 32.68 51.46 -37.10
C ASP A 10 34.17 51.22 -37.36
N VAL A 11 34.48 50.54 -38.46
CA VAL A 11 35.86 50.24 -38.85
C VAL A 11 36.39 51.42 -39.69
N PRO A 12 37.70 51.76 -39.63
CA PRO A 12 38.21 52.93 -40.34
C PRO A 12 37.81 52.94 -41.83
N PRO A 13 37.42 54.10 -42.39
CA PRO A 13 37.09 54.20 -43.81
C PRO A 13 38.34 53.90 -44.65
N GLY A 14 38.34 52.77 -45.38
CA GLY A 14 39.44 52.33 -46.24
C GLY A 14 39.78 50.83 -46.19
N SER A 15 39.17 50.06 -45.28
CA SER A 15 39.57 48.66 -45.05
C SER A 15 38.95 47.60 -45.98
N ARG A 16 38.09 47.97 -46.94
CA ARG A 16 37.59 47.06 -48.00
C ARG A 16 37.39 47.81 -49.30
N SER A 17 37.89 47.23 -50.39
CA SER A 17 37.76 47.75 -51.75
C SER A 17 37.09 46.74 -52.70
N SER A 18 37.10 45.45 -52.37
CA SER A 18 36.41 44.39 -53.12
C SER A 18 35.60 43.46 -52.19
N CYS A 19 34.64 42.74 -52.75
CA CYS A 19 33.83 41.73 -52.02
C CYS A 19 34.63 40.49 -51.59
N GLU A 20 35.83 40.29 -52.14
CA GLU A 20 36.76 39.20 -51.80
C GLU A 20 37.76 39.57 -50.68
N ASP A 21 37.76 40.83 -50.23
CA ASP A 21 38.63 41.27 -49.12
C ASP A 21 38.26 40.55 -47.80
N PRO A 22 39.28 40.18 -46.98
CA PRO A 22 39.10 39.52 -45.70
C PRO A 22 38.22 40.34 -44.74
N VAL A 23 37.47 39.64 -43.89
CA VAL A 23 36.48 40.28 -43.02
C VAL A 23 37.20 41.16 -41.99
N VAL A 24 36.86 42.45 -41.97
CA VAL A 24 37.53 43.40 -41.09
C VAL A 24 36.97 43.26 -39.67
N LEU A 25 37.83 42.82 -38.74
CA LEU A 25 37.50 42.59 -37.34
C LEU A 25 37.67 43.87 -36.53
N CYS A 26 36.67 44.22 -35.72
CA CYS A 26 36.63 45.46 -34.92
C CYS A 26 37.66 45.48 -33.77
N GLY A 27 38.31 44.35 -33.44
CA GLY A 27 39.24 44.23 -32.31
C GLY A 27 38.57 44.22 -30.92
N SER A 28 37.34 44.74 -30.82
CA SER A 28 36.51 44.79 -29.62
C SER A 28 36.00 43.41 -29.19
N VAL A 29 35.60 43.28 -27.92
CA VAL A 29 35.16 42.00 -27.33
C VAL A 29 33.90 41.50 -28.03
N CYS A 30 33.90 40.23 -28.44
CA CYS A 30 32.82 39.62 -29.20
C CYS A 30 31.48 39.68 -28.44
N ASP A 31 31.47 39.33 -27.15
CA ASP A 31 30.32 39.31 -26.24
C ASP A 31 29.14 38.43 -26.72
N LYS A 32 29.34 37.63 -27.77
CA LYS A 32 28.32 36.72 -28.30
C LYS A 32 27.95 35.70 -27.23
N GLU A 33 26.65 35.46 -27.07
CA GLU A 33 26.11 34.47 -26.14
C GLU A 33 26.52 33.06 -26.60
N LEU A 34 27.20 32.34 -25.72
CA LEU A 34 27.60 30.96 -25.92
C LEU A 34 26.46 30.03 -25.51
N ASN A 35 26.54 28.77 -25.95
CA ASN A 35 25.60 27.71 -25.57
C ASN A 35 25.81 27.18 -24.14
N CYS A 36 26.77 27.75 -23.40
CA CYS A 36 27.13 27.38 -22.05
C CYS A 36 26.69 28.47 -21.05
N GLY A 37 26.55 28.11 -19.77
CA GLY A 37 25.85 28.90 -18.76
C GLY A 37 24.39 28.45 -18.59
N GLN A 38 23.76 28.87 -17.49
CA GLN A 38 22.33 28.60 -17.26
C GLN A 38 21.47 29.44 -18.20
N SER A 39 20.21 29.03 -18.44
CA SER A 39 19.29 29.73 -19.37
C SER A 39 19.12 31.23 -19.07
N GLU A 40 19.22 31.63 -17.80
CA GLU A 40 19.11 33.03 -17.37
C GLU A 40 20.45 33.79 -17.34
N ALA A 41 21.58 33.08 -17.48
CA ALA A 41 22.92 33.64 -17.41
C ALA A 41 23.89 32.92 -18.36
N ARG A 42 23.58 32.95 -19.66
CA ARG A 42 24.47 32.39 -20.69
C ARG A 42 25.81 33.13 -20.69
N HIS A 43 26.89 32.37 -20.81
CA HIS A 43 28.23 32.92 -20.86
C HIS A 43 28.43 33.73 -22.13
N ARG A 44 29.14 34.86 -22.02
CA ARG A 44 29.47 35.72 -23.14
C ARG A 44 30.92 35.49 -23.57
N CYS A 45 31.16 35.51 -24.88
CA CYS A 45 32.49 35.35 -25.43
C CYS A 45 33.40 36.53 -25.03
N LYS A 46 34.41 36.27 -24.19
CA LYS A 46 35.41 37.27 -23.74
C LYS A 46 36.57 37.47 -24.74
N ALA A 47 36.58 36.74 -25.86
CA ALA A 47 37.62 36.88 -26.89
C ALA A 47 37.43 38.16 -27.70
N LYS A 48 38.52 38.63 -28.31
CA LYS A 48 38.48 39.70 -29.32
C LYS A 48 37.63 39.24 -30.51
N CYS A 49 37.10 40.19 -31.26
CA CYS A 49 36.37 39.94 -32.50
C CYS A 49 37.19 38.96 -33.37
N HIS A 50 36.57 37.83 -33.71
CA HIS A 50 37.19 36.73 -34.43
C HIS A 50 36.25 36.26 -35.55
N GLU A 51 36.83 35.60 -36.53
CA GLU A 51 36.08 34.95 -37.60
C GLU A 51 35.78 33.49 -37.20
N GLY A 52 34.61 32.95 -37.56
CA GLY A 52 34.23 31.56 -37.24
C GLY A 52 33.52 31.35 -35.87
N PRO A 53 33.38 30.08 -35.42
CA PRO A 53 32.75 29.74 -34.14
C PRO A 53 33.54 30.25 -32.93
N CYS A 54 32.86 30.60 -31.85
CA CYS A 54 33.51 31.14 -30.66
C CYS A 54 34.43 30.10 -29.98
N PRO A 55 35.57 30.53 -29.42
CA PRO A 55 36.46 29.65 -28.67
C PRO A 55 35.75 29.05 -27.44
N PRO A 56 36.21 27.88 -26.96
CA PRO A 56 35.62 27.23 -25.81
C PRO A 56 35.69 28.13 -24.58
N CYS A 57 34.58 28.23 -23.86
CA CYS A 57 34.51 29.02 -22.65
C CYS A 57 35.36 28.38 -21.54
N ASP A 58 36.05 29.21 -20.76
CA ASP A 58 36.79 28.79 -19.56
C ASP A 58 35.92 28.79 -18.29
N GLY A 59 34.62 29.08 -18.45
CA GLY A 59 33.67 29.05 -17.35
C GLY A 59 33.26 27.63 -16.96
N VAL A 60 32.58 27.55 -15.81
CA VAL A 60 31.88 26.35 -15.35
C VAL A 60 30.39 26.59 -15.43
N THR A 61 29.63 25.58 -15.88
CA THR A 61 28.17 25.62 -15.91
C THR A 61 27.63 24.61 -14.92
N SER A 62 26.85 25.07 -13.95
CA SER A 62 26.11 24.18 -13.04
C SER A 62 24.90 23.60 -13.78
N VAL A 63 25.00 22.34 -14.17
CA VAL A 63 23.91 21.60 -14.80
C VAL A 63 23.11 20.84 -13.74
N LEU A 64 21.79 20.94 -13.83
CA LEU A 64 20.89 20.14 -13.00
C LEU A 64 20.67 18.79 -13.68
N CYS A 65 20.74 17.73 -12.89
CA CYS A 65 20.34 16.42 -13.39
C CYS A 65 18.85 16.45 -13.75
N ARG A 66 18.46 15.69 -14.77
CA ARG A 66 17.06 15.55 -15.20
C ARG A 66 16.10 15.16 -14.05
N CYS A 67 16.55 14.36 -13.10
CA CYS A 67 15.77 13.99 -11.91
C CYS A 67 15.82 15.02 -10.76
N HIS A 68 16.48 16.16 -10.97
CA HIS A 68 16.70 17.27 -10.03
C HIS A 68 17.31 16.87 -8.67
N ALA A 69 17.91 15.67 -8.59
CA ALA A 69 18.47 15.14 -7.35
C ALA A 69 19.92 15.59 -7.10
N MET A 70 20.58 16.16 -8.11
CA MET A 70 21.92 16.72 -8.04
C MET A 70 22.09 17.88 -9.02
N ALA A 71 22.88 18.86 -8.60
CA ALA A 71 23.61 19.75 -9.48
C ALA A 71 25.04 19.22 -9.64
N LYS A 72 25.61 19.35 -10.83
CA LYS A 72 27.03 19.11 -11.07
C LYS A 72 27.59 20.28 -11.87
N ASP A 73 28.70 20.82 -11.41
CA ASP A 73 29.48 21.80 -12.16
C ASP A 73 30.28 21.07 -13.23
N ILE A 74 30.08 21.47 -14.49
CA ILE A 74 30.78 20.94 -15.65
C ILE A 74 31.50 22.10 -16.32
N ASP A 75 32.78 21.93 -16.59
CA ASP A 75 33.55 22.88 -17.40
C ASP A 75 32.93 23.04 -18.78
N CYS A 76 32.79 24.27 -19.25
CA CYS A 76 32.15 24.53 -20.54
C CYS A 76 32.86 23.85 -21.73
N LYS A 77 34.15 23.50 -21.56
CA LYS A 77 34.94 22.70 -22.52
C LYS A 77 34.45 21.26 -22.66
N ASP A 78 33.91 20.66 -21.58
CA ASP A 78 33.46 19.26 -21.52
C ASP A 78 31.94 19.13 -21.73
N LEU A 79 31.25 20.27 -21.96
CA LEU A 79 29.80 20.32 -22.09
C LEU A 79 29.35 19.81 -23.47
N THR A 80 29.29 18.49 -23.63
CA THR A 80 28.74 17.82 -24.82
C THR A 80 27.20 17.79 -24.73
N GLY A 81 26.54 18.77 -25.33
CA GLY A 81 25.09 18.80 -25.52
C GLY A 81 24.32 19.75 -24.58
N ASN A 82 23.00 19.60 -24.53
CA ASN A 82 22.16 20.46 -23.70
C ASN A 82 22.34 20.12 -22.20
N PRO A 83 22.53 21.13 -21.34
CA PRO A 83 22.76 20.92 -19.91
C PRO A 83 21.58 20.19 -19.20
N GLU A 84 20.38 20.23 -19.78
CA GLU A 84 19.13 19.70 -19.21
C GLU A 84 18.92 18.18 -19.40
N ASP A 85 19.65 17.50 -20.30
CA ASP A 85 19.53 16.02 -20.47
C ASP A 85 20.53 15.23 -19.60
N THR A 86 21.27 15.91 -18.72
CA THR A 86 22.29 15.28 -17.88
C THR A 86 21.65 14.23 -16.95
N LYS A 87 21.97 12.95 -17.17
CA LYS A 87 21.52 11.83 -16.33
C LYS A 87 22.51 11.58 -15.20
N CYS A 88 22.01 11.29 -14.00
CA CYS A 88 22.85 10.86 -12.88
C CYS A 88 22.84 9.33 -12.73
N GLN A 89 23.83 8.81 -12.00
CA GLN A 89 23.86 7.40 -11.59
C GLN A 89 23.15 7.15 -10.25
N LYS A 90 22.48 8.17 -9.68
CA LYS A 90 21.75 8.02 -8.41
C LYS A 90 20.47 7.23 -8.61
N ARG A 91 20.24 6.28 -7.69
CA ARG A 91 19.00 5.50 -7.61
C ARG A 91 17.96 6.29 -6.81
N CYS A 92 16.74 6.34 -7.33
CA CYS A 92 15.64 7.04 -6.68
C CYS A 92 15.24 6.36 -5.36
N THR A 93 15.29 7.12 -4.27
CA THR A 93 14.92 6.67 -2.91
C THR A 93 13.47 6.93 -2.56
N LYS A 94 12.70 7.60 -3.43
CA LYS A 94 11.27 7.88 -3.23
C LYS A 94 10.49 6.56 -3.07
N LYS A 95 9.52 6.58 -2.14
CA LYS A 95 8.60 5.46 -1.94
C LYS A 95 7.58 5.41 -3.08
N ARG A 96 7.28 4.20 -3.54
CA ARG A 96 6.18 3.93 -4.48
C ARG A 96 4.84 4.21 -3.81
N ASN A 97 3.79 4.37 -4.60
CA ASN A 97 2.43 4.69 -4.14
C ASN A 97 1.89 3.69 -3.10
N CYS A 98 2.35 2.44 -3.16
CA CYS A 98 2.04 1.40 -2.16
C CYS A 98 2.63 1.65 -0.75
N GLY A 99 3.52 2.63 -0.59
CA GLY A 99 4.12 3.02 0.69
C GLY A 99 5.19 2.08 1.26
N LYS A 100 5.29 0.84 0.74
CA LYS A 100 6.25 -0.18 1.22
C LYS A 100 7.49 -0.32 0.34
N HIS A 101 7.35 -0.17 -0.98
CA HIS A 101 8.45 -0.37 -1.93
C HIS A 101 9.13 0.95 -2.30
N LYS A 102 10.43 0.89 -2.57
CA LYS A 102 11.21 2.03 -3.08
C LYS A 102 11.31 1.95 -4.61
N CYS A 103 11.44 3.08 -5.28
CA CYS A 103 11.59 3.14 -6.74
C CYS A 103 12.83 2.40 -7.24
N ASN A 104 14.00 2.76 -6.70
CA ASN A 104 15.32 2.25 -7.08
C ASN A 104 15.70 2.40 -8.57
N GLN A 105 14.89 3.08 -9.39
CA GLN A 105 15.24 3.42 -10.78
C GLN A 105 16.37 4.45 -10.82
N GLN A 106 17.30 4.27 -11.75
CA GLN A 106 18.40 5.21 -11.97
C GLN A 106 17.86 6.48 -12.63
N CYS A 107 18.17 7.65 -12.06
CA CYS A 107 17.75 8.95 -12.58
C CYS A 107 16.22 9.04 -12.84
N CYS A 108 15.40 8.63 -11.86
CA CYS A 108 13.94 8.62 -12.00
C CYS A 108 13.35 10.04 -12.09
N ILE A 109 12.57 10.29 -13.14
CA ILE A 109 11.85 11.56 -13.38
C ILE A 109 10.35 11.48 -13.06
N GLU A 110 9.84 10.28 -12.78
CA GLU A 110 8.42 10.08 -12.57
C GLU A 110 7.96 10.78 -11.28
N VAL A 111 6.87 11.55 -11.39
CA VAL A 111 6.22 12.17 -10.24
C VAL A 111 5.48 11.09 -9.44
N GLU A 112 4.74 10.23 -10.15
CA GLU A 112 3.98 9.14 -9.57
C GLU A 112 4.70 7.80 -9.70
N HIS A 113 5.01 7.20 -8.55
CA HIS A 113 5.76 5.96 -8.50
C HIS A 113 4.83 4.76 -8.33
N ILE A 114 4.22 4.28 -9.40
CA ILE A 114 3.33 3.10 -9.35
C ILE A 114 4.15 1.85 -9.02
N CYS A 115 3.61 0.96 -8.18
CA CYS A 115 4.26 -0.28 -7.81
C CYS A 115 3.81 -1.43 -8.74
N PRO A 116 4.71 -2.03 -9.56
CA PRO A 116 4.35 -3.06 -10.53
C PRO A 116 4.10 -4.43 -9.89
N LEU A 117 4.45 -4.60 -8.61
CA LEU A 117 4.23 -5.86 -7.89
C LEU A 117 2.74 -6.08 -7.64
N VAL A 118 2.25 -7.30 -7.83
CA VAL A 118 0.88 -7.71 -7.46
C VAL A 118 0.76 -7.84 -5.95
N CYS A 119 -0.40 -7.46 -5.38
CA CYS A 119 -0.62 -7.43 -3.94
C CYS A 119 -0.59 -8.82 -3.30
N ASN A 120 -1.24 -9.82 -3.90
CA ASN A 120 -1.27 -11.24 -3.49
C ASN A 120 -1.73 -11.52 -2.04
N LYS A 121 -2.26 -10.52 -1.32
CA LYS A 121 -2.86 -10.72 0.01
C LYS A 121 -4.17 -11.50 -0.11
N THR A 122 -4.42 -12.39 0.84
CA THR A 122 -5.72 -13.05 0.97
C THR A 122 -6.80 -12.01 1.25
N LEU A 123 -7.87 -12.03 0.44
CA LEU A 123 -9.03 -11.15 0.59
C LEU A 123 -9.84 -11.54 1.83
N SER A 124 -10.75 -10.67 2.25
CA SER A 124 -11.61 -10.89 3.43
C SER A 124 -12.48 -12.15 3.33
N CYS A 125 -12.69 -12.71 2.13
CA CYS A 125 -13.39 -13.97 1.94
C CYS A 125 -12.58 -15.22 2.34
N GLY A 126 -11.28 -15.07 2.67
CA GLY A 126 -10.41 -16.16 3.14
C GLY A 126 -9.94 -17.15 2.07
N LYS A 127 -10.56 -17.17 0.88
CA LYS A 127 -10.27 -18.12 -0.21
C LYS A 127 -9.53 -17.49 -1.39
N HIS A 128 -9.85 -16.25 -1.76
CA HIS A 128 -9.27 -15.58 -2.93
C HIS A 128 -8.12 -14.64 -2.58
N LYS A 129 -7.21 -14.45 -3.55
CA LYS A 129 -6.05 -13.55 -3.42
C LYS A 129 -6.28 -12.24 -4.18
N CYS A 130 -5.68 -11.15 -3.72
CA CYS A 130 -5.78 -9.85 -4.36
C CYS A 130 -4.88 -9.79 -5.61
N GLU A 131 -5.51 -9.63 -6.77
CA GLU A 131 -4.86 -9.58 -8.09
C GLU A 131 -4.48 -8.15 -8.51
N ARG A 132 -4.85 -7.14 -7.72
CA ARG A 132 -4.51 -5.74 -8.00
C ARG A 132 -3.01 -5.51 -7.79
N LEU A 133 -2.49 -4.51 -8.48
CA LEU A 133 -1.18 -3.93 -8.17
C LEU A 133 -1.10 -3.53 -6.70
N CYS A 134 0.11 -3.57 -6.14
CA CYS A 134 0.37 -3.24 -4.77
C CYS A 134 -0.14 -1.82 -4.51
N HIS A 135 -1.10 -1.72 -3.60
CA HIS A 135 -1.84 -0.51 -3.32
C HIS A 135 -1.69 -0.15 -1.84
N LYS A 136 -2.05 1.09 -1.50
CA LYS A 136 -2.16 1.54 -0.11
C LYS A 136 -3.52 1.11 0.45
N GLY A 137 -3.58 0.80 1.75
CA GLY A 137 -4.83 0.48 2.46
C GLY A 137 -5.26 -0.99 2.35
N HIS A 138 -6.54 -1.23 2.68
CA HIS A 138 -7.15 -2.56 2.66
C HIS A 138 -7.39 -3.04 1.23
N CYS A 139 -7.32 -4.35 1.03
CA CYS A 139 -7.67 -4.95 -0.26
C CYS A 139 -9.16 -4.77 -0.55
N PRO A 140 -9.56 -4.68 -1.83
CA PRO A 140 -10.97 -4.66 -2.20
C PRO A 140 -11.69 -5.93 -1.74
N ILE A 141 -13.02 -5.88 -1.69
CA ILE A 141 -13.81 -7.08 -1.46
C ILE A 141 -13.61 -8.11 -2.58
N CYS A 142 -13.92 -9.36 -2.29
CA CYS A 142 -13.96 -10.37 -3.32
C CYS A 142 -15.17 -10.13 -4.23
N LEU A 143 -14.92 -10.01 -5.53
CA LEU A 143 -15.96 -9.83 -6.55
C LEU A 143 -16.48 -11.16 -7.12
N ALA A 144 -15.91 -12.29 -6.68
CA ALA A 144 -16.43 -13.58 -7.05
C ALA A 144 -17.83 -13.77 -6.43
N ALA A 145 -18.73 -14.40 -7.17
CA ALA A 145 -20.05 -14.79 -6.70
C ALA A 145 -20.31 -16.25 -7.08
N SER A 146 -21.08 -16.97 -6.26
CA SER A 146 -21.61 -18.28 -6.62
C SER A 146 -22.98 -18.13 -7.28
N PHE A 147 -23.25 -18.99 -8.26
CA PHE A 147 -24.53 -19.08 -8.95
C PHE A 147 -25.41 -20.24 -8.45
N GLU A 148 -24.97 -20.89 -7.38
CA GLU A 148 -25.71 -21.93 -6.68
C GLU A 148 -26.42 -21.33 -5.46
N GLU A 149 -27.63 -21.80 -5.19
CA GLU A 149 -28.42 -21.39 -4.02
C GLU A 149 -27.74 -21.79 -2.71
N LEU A 150 -27.69 -20.85 -1.75
CA LEU A 150 -27.09 -21.11 -0.43
C LEU A 150 -28.19 -21.35 0.61
N HIS A 151 -28.25 -22.57 1.14
CA HIS A 151 -29.25 -22.99 2.14
C HIS A 151 -28.73 -22.94 3.59
N CYS A 152 -29.62 -22.78 4.58
CA CYS A 152 -29.30 -23.13 5.98
C CYS A 152 -29.09 -24.65 6.08
N GLU A 153 -28.48 -25.10 7.17
CA GLU A 153 -28.33 -26.51 7.52
C GLU A 153 -29.67 -27.28 7.54
N CYS A 154 -30.79 -26.59 7.80
CA CYS A 154 -32.13 -27.19 7.77
C CYS A 154 -32.84 -27.13 6.41
N GLY A 155 -32.26 -26.47 5.40
CA GLY A 155 -32.86 -26.30 4.07
C GLY A 155 -34.03 -25.32 3.96
N LYS A 156 -34.54 -24.76 5.08
CA LYS A 156 -35.75 -23.92 5.08
C LYS A 156 -35.51 -22.46 4.67
N SER A 157 -34.33 -21.92 4.99
CA SER A 157 -33.92 -20.59 4.53
C SER A 157 -32.93 -20.74 3.38
N VAL A 158 -33.12 -19.96 2.31
CA VAL A 158 -32.31 -20.02 1.08
C VAL A 158 -31.96 -18.59 0.66
N ILE A 159 -30.70 -18.37 0.27
CA ILE A 159 -30.24 -17.17 -0.44
C ILE A 159 -30.12 -17.54 -1.92
N LEU A 160 -30.72 -16.71 -2.78
CA LEU A 160 -30.71 -16.92 -4.23
C LEU A 160 -29.45 -16.31 -4.86
N PRO A 161 -28.94 -16.89 -5.97
CA PRO A 161 -27.83 -16.33 -6.70
C PRO A 161 -28.17 -14.98 -7.37
N PRO A 162 -27.18 -14.10 -7.62
CA PRO A 162 -25.75 -14.29 -7.37
C PRO A 162 -25.38 -14.04 -5.90
N ILE A 163 -24.74 -15.02 -5.24
CA ILE A 163 -24.33 -14.92 -3.84
C ILE A 163 -22.87 -14.44 -3.78
N PRO A 164 -22.59 -13.28 -3.16
CA PRO A 164 -21.22 -12.78 -3.02
C PRO A 164 -20.32 -13.77 -2.26
N CYS A 165 -19.07 -13.90 -2.69
CA CYS A 165 -18.10 -14.75 -2.02
C CYS A 165 -17.86 -14.28 -0.58
N GLY A 166 -17.98 -15.21 0.37
CA GLY A 166 -17.87 -14.93 1.81
C GLY A 166 -19.20 -14.61 2.49
N THR A 167 -20.32 -14.67 1.76
CA THR A 167 -21.66 -14.66 2.37
C THR A 167 -21.82 -15.83 3.33
N ARG A 168 -22.28 -15.56 4.55
CA ARG A 168 -22.57 -16.58 5.56
C ARG A 168 -23.90 -17.27 5.24
N SER A 169 -24.14 -18.46 5.79
CA SER A 169 -25.43 -19.13 5.63
C SER A 169 -26.58 -18.20 6.08
N PRO A 170 -27.77 -18.28 5.45
CA PRO A 170 -28.90 -17.43 5.80
C PRO A 170 -29.29 -17.57 7.28
N ASP A 171 -29.74 -16.47 7.87
CA ASP A 171 -30.40 -16.51 9.18
C ASP A 171 -31.70 -17.30 9.05
N CYS A 172 -31.91 -18.21 9.98
CA CYS A 172 -33.03 -19.12 9.94
C CYS A 172 -33.66 -19.22 11.32
N SER A 173 -34.87 -18.68 11.43
CA SER A 173 -35.65 -18.62 12.67
C SER A 173 -36.38 -19.93 12.99
N GLU A 174 -36.19 -20.97 12.17
CA GLU A 174 -36.81 -22.27 12.40
C GLU A 174 -36.08 -23.04 13.48
N LYS A 175 -36.82 -23.82 14.29
CA LYS A 175 -36.22 -24.70 15.30
C LYS A 175 -35.20 -25.65 14.66
N CYS A 176 -34.08 -25.86 15.34
CA CYS A 176 -33.04 -26.78 14.87
C CYS A 176 -33.60 -28.21 14.73
N SER A 177 -33.21 -28.93 13.66
CA SER A 177 -33.60 -30.33 13.44
C SER A 177 -32.62 -31.34 14.04
N ARG A 178 -31.48 -30.88 14.59
CA ARG A 178 -30.42 -31.76 15.10
C ARG A 178 -30.77 -32.32 16.49
N PRO A 179 -30.70 -33.64 16.70
CA PRO A 179 -31.00 -34.24 18.00
C PRO A 179 -29.89 -33.98 19.01
N HIS A 180 -30.25 -33.66 20.26
CA HIS A 180 -29.30 -33.60 21.37
C HIS A 180 -29.01 -35.02 21.88
N PRO A 181 -27.79 -35.29 22.40
CA PRO A 181 -27.43 -36.59 22.97
C PRO A 181 -28.29 -36.97 24.20
N CYS A 182 -28.88 -35.98 24.88
CA CYS A 182 -29.78 -36.20 26.01
C CYS A 182 -31.20 -36.64 25.59
N GLY A 183 -31.50 -36.74 24.29
CA GLY A 183 -32.82 -37.13 23.78
C GLY A 183 -33.91 -36.06 23.89
N HIS A 184 -33.60 -34.87 24.42
CA HIS A 184 -34.54 -33.76 24.48
C HIS A 184 -34.64 -33.02 23.15
N ALA A 185 -35.84 -32.52 22.84
CA ALA A 185 -36.05 -31.67 21.67
C ALA A 185 -35.26 -30.34 21.80
N PRO A 186 -34.64 -29.87 20.70
CA PRO A 186 -33.91 -28.61 20.70
C PRO A 186 -34.85 -27.41 20.86
N LEU A 187 -34.50 -26.49 21.78
CA LEU A 187 -35.22 -25.24 22.06
C LEU A 187 -34.50 -24.01 21.47
N HIS A 188 -33.76 -24.19 20.37
CA HIS A 188 -32.98 -23.14 19.72
C HIS A 188 -33.19 -23.19 18.20
N ASN A 189 -32.87 -22.09 17.53
CA ASN A 189 -33.06 -21.93 16.08
C ASN A 189 -31.95 -22.61 15.25
N CYS A 190 -32.11 -22.68 13.93
CA CYS A 190 -31.07 -23.13 13.00
C CYS A 190 -29.82 -22.26 13.19
N HIS A 191 -28.66 -22.90 13.19
CA HIS A 191 -27.36 -22.26 13.39
C HIS A 191 -26.34 -22.96 12.49
N SER A 192 -25.29 -22.24 12.12
CA SER A 192 -24.22 -22.76 11.24
C SER A 192 -23.09 -23.47 12.01
N ALA A 193 -23.06 -23.35 13.34
CA ALA A 193 -22.03 -24.01 14.15
C ALA A 193 -22.19 -25.55 14.08
N PRO A 194 -21.10 -26.34 14.21
CA PRO A 194 -21.19 -27.80 14.16
C PRO A 194 -21.87 -28.40 15.39
N GLU A 195 -21.77 -27.74 16.55
CA GLU A 195 -22.33 -28.20 17.81
C GLU A 195 -23.55 -27.38 18.20
N CYS A 196 -24.61 -28.07 18.62
CA CYS A 196 -25.80 -27.42 19.15
C CYS A 196 -25.52 -26.77 20.51
N PRO A 197 -26.14 -25.62 20.82
CA PRO A 197 -26.11 -25.05 22.16
C PRO A 197 -26.64 -26.05 23.21
N PRO A 198 -26.15 -25.98 24.46
CA PRO A 198 -26.46 -26.98 25.49
C PRO A 198 -27.95 -27.05 25.83
N CYS A 199 -28.39 -28.24 26.24
CA CYS A 199 -29.79 -28.44 26.63
C CYS A 199 -30.13 -27.69 27.93
N THR A 200 -31.12 -26.79 27.87
CA THR A 200 -31.64 -26.03 29.01
C THR A 200 -32.92 -26.62 29.60
N VAL A 201 -33.39 -27.77 29.09
CA VAL A 201 -34.54 -28.48 29.64
C VAL A 201 -34.28 -28.85 31.09
N PHE A 202 -35.24 -28.56 31.96
CA PHE A 202 -35.16 -28.86 33.38
C PHE A 202 -35.39 -30.36 33.65
N VAL A 203 -34.49 -30.96 34.41
CA VAL A 203 -34.54 -32.36 34.85
C VAL A 203 -34.47 -32.44 36.37
N SER A 204 -34.98 -33.55 36.92
CA SER A 204 -34.91 -33.83 38.35
C SER A 204 -33.63 -34.54 38.73
N ARG A 205 -32.77 -33.88 39.52
CA ARG A 205 -31.50 -34.47 40.00
C ARG A 205 -31.28 -34.21 41.49
N TYR A 206 -30.53 -35.10 42.12
CA TYR A 206 -30.02 -34.93 43.47
C TYR A 206 -28.76 -34.06 43.45
N CYS A 207 -28.54 -33.30 44.52
CA CYS A 207 -27.27 -32.61 44.71
C CYS A 207 -26.12 -33.60 44.96
N HIS A 208 -24.86 -33.16 44.88
CA HIS A 208 -23.69 -34.04 45.07
C HIS A 208 -23.72 -34.89 46.36
N GLY A 209 -24.27 -34.33 47.44
CA GLY A 209 -24.41 -35.01 48.73
C GLY A 209 -25.72 -35.75 48.95
N ALA A 210 -26.60 -35.84 47.93
CA ALA A 210 -27.95 -36.41 48.01
C ALA A 210 -28.86 -35.80 49.11
N HIS A 211 -28.60 -34.56 49.52
CA HIS A 211 -29.38 -33.85 50.56
C HIS A 211 -30.78 -33.40 50.12
N GLU A 212 -30.94 -33.04 48.85
CA GLU A 212 -32.22 -32.60 48.28
C GLU A 212 -32.33 -32.92 46.79
N LEU A 213 -33.57 -33.10 46.31
CA LEU A 213 -33.92 -33.29 44.91
C LEU A 213 -34.46 -31.97 44.34
N ARG A 214 -33.82 -31.43 43.30
CA ARG A 214 -34.33 -30.26 42.55
C ARG A 214 -34.80 -30.68 41.18
N LYS A 215 -35.97 -30.20 40.79
CA LYS A 215 -36.62 -30.44 39.48
C LYS A 215 -36.28 -29.37 38.43
N THR A 216 -35.54 -28.33 38.82
CA THR A 216 -35.19 -27.17 37.98
C THR A 216 -33.72 -27.17 37.57
N VAL A 217 -33.07 -28.34 37.54
CA VAL A 217 -31.67 -28.44 37.16
C VAL A 217 -31.58 -28.52 35.63
N PRO A 218 -30.87 -27.62 34.94
CA PRO A 218 -30.69 -27.72 33.49
C PRO A 218 -30.01 -29.04 33.12
N CYS A 219 -30.48 -29.70 32.06
CA CYS A 219 -30.01 -31.01 31.63
C CYS A 219 -28.49 -31.07 31.41
N HIS A 220 -27.91 -30.02 30.79
CA HIS A 220 -26.46 -29.96 30.55
C HIS A 220 -25.62 -29.85 31.84
N MET A 221 -26.21 -29.37 32.95
CA MET A 221 -25.45 -29.02 34.14
C MET A 221 -25.04 -30.24 34.96
N GLY A 222 -25.63 -31.42 34.71
CA GLY A 222 -25.19 -32.73 35.19
C GLY A 222 -25.30 -32.94 36.71
N GLU A 223 -24.61 -32.11 37.50
CA GLU A 223 -24.55 -32.13 38.95
C GLU A 223 -24.71 -30.70 39.48
N TYR A 224 -25.25 -30.56 40.70
CA TYR A 224 -25.36 -29.25 41.34
C TYR A 224 -25.17 -29.33 42.86
N SER A 225 -24.77 -28.20 43.44
CA SER A 225 -24.59 -28.05 44.88
C SER A 225 -25.83 -27.40 45.51
N CYS A 226 -26.42 -28.02 46.53
CA CYS A 226 -27.62 -27.48 47.19
C CYS A 226 -27.33 -26.33 48.17
N GLY A 227 -26.06 -26.05 48.47
CA GLY A 227 -25.63 -25.02 49.43
C GLY A 227 -25.72 -25.43 50.90
N ARG A 228 -26.32 -26.59 51.22
CA ARG A 228 -26.31 -27.17 52.58
C ARG A 228 -24.93 -27.69 52.97
N ALA A 229 -24.63 -27.75 54.26
CA ALA A 229 -23.41 -28.38 54.77
C ALA A 229 -23.44 -29.90 54.49
N CYS A 230 -22.29 -30.47 54.10
CA CYS A 230 -22.22 -31.86 53.61
C CYS A 230 -22.60 -32.90 54.67
N GLY A 231 -22.11 -32.75 55.91
CA GLY A 231 -22.46 -33.63 57.02
C GLY A 231 -21.92 -35.07 56.90
N ARG A 232 -21.23 -35.43 55.81
CA ARG A 232 -20.60 -36.75 55.60
C ARG A 232 -19.53 -37.00 56.68
N SER A 233 -19.54 -38.19 57.28
CA SER A 233 -18.60 -38.60 58.31
C SER A 233 -17.21 -38.82 57.72
N LEU A 234 -16.22 -38.11 58.23
CA LEU A 234 -14.82 -38.24 57.84
C LEU A 234 -14.14 -39.36 58.64
N PRO A 235 -13.05 -39.97 58.13
CA PRO A 235 -12.32 -41.02 58.84
C PRO A 235 -11.73 -40.58 60.19
N CYS A 236 -11.61 -39.27 60.43
CA CYS A 236 -11.18 -38.71 61.71
C CYS A 236 -12.33 -38.53 62.73
N GLY A 237 -13.53 -39.04 62.46
CA GLY A 237 -14.70 -38.95 63.36
C GLY A 237 -15.47 -37.63 63.31
N HIS A 238 -15.01 -36.65 62.52
CA HIS A 238 -15.67 -35.35 62.36
C HIS A 238 -16.68 -35.34 61.19
N LYS A 239 -17.66 -34.43 61.24
CA LYS A 239 -18.60 -34.20 60.13
C LYS A 239 -18.07 -33.14 59.18
N CYS A 240 -18.20 -33.36 57.88
CA CYS A 240 -17.74 -32.38 56.90
C CYS A 240 -18.60 -31.10 56.93
N ILE A 241 -17.95 -29.97 57.22
CA ILE A 241 -18.58 -28.63 57.29
C ILE A 241 -18.61 -27.90 55.94
N LYS A 242 -17.94 -28.44 54.91
CA LYS A 242 -17.95 -27.82 53.58
C LYS A 242 -19.37 -27.82 53.02
N THR A 243 -19.68 -26.82 52.21
CA THR A 243 -20.88 -26.82 51.38
C THR A 243 -20.94 -28.09 50.54
N CYS A 244 -22.16 -28.52 50.19
CA CYS A 244 -22.43 -29.70 49.37
C CYS A 244 -21.40 -29.83 48.25
N HIS A 245 -20.62 -30.91 48.29
CA HIS A 245 -19.55 -31.24 47.36
C HIS A 245 -19.60 -32.75 47.11
N SER A 246 -18.97 -33.18 46.02
CA SER A 246 -18.79 -34.57 45.64
C SER A 246 -17.88 -35.32 46.61
#